data_AF-A0A059WN92-F1
#
_entry.id   AF-A0A059WN92-F1
#
_cell.length_a   1.000
_cell.length_b   1.000
_cell.length_c   1.000
_cell.angle_alpha   90.00
_cell.angle_beta   90.00
_cell.angle_gamma   90.00
#
_symmetry.space_group_name_H-M   'P 1'
#
loop_
_entity.id
_entity.type
_entity.pdbx_description
1 polymer ?
#
loop_
_entity_poly.entity_id
_entity_poly.type
_entity_poly.pdbx_seq_one_letter_code
_entity_poly.pdbx_strand_id
1 'polypeptide(L)'
;VAWHVKLMSLKFLGGSNGKGSTSNAVKAVRYVIDQKNRGTNVRVINASWGGGGLSLSLRDAIAEAGAAGIVFVCAAGNEGEDNDETPDYPASFALSLNNVISVASINAGDNVSDFSNFGHASVSVAAPGSGIISTIPNNNYAASNGTSMSSPHVAGIAALVLSNEPSLTAAQVRDRIISTAEPIPALASKVVASGRANAYNALANRVPPSLGPVIERVTISKKKLTIDGLGFMSGSSVIEVNGVPAVNVSYDDSFAIANGTITRLRSEPGKKVIKRVFPVGVFVGITIFNPTTGQRSARFNAARF
;
A
#
# COMPACT_ATOMS: atom_id res chain seq x y z
N VAL A 1 8.76 15.58 -7.45
CA VAL A 1 7.29 15.44 -7.59
C VAL A 1 6.60 16.80 -7.62
N ALA A 2 6.54 17.56 -6.52
CA ALA A 2 6.03 18.93 -6.52
C ALA A 2 7.16 19.93 -6.81
N TRP A 3 7.06 20.67 -7.93
CA TRP A 3 8.09 21.61 -8.38
C TRP A 3 8.08 22.92 -7.58
N HIS A 4 6.92 23.33 -7.09
CA HIS A 4 6.73 24.55 -6.30
C HIS A 4 6.33 24.18 -4.86
N VAL A 5 7.31 23.85 -4.03
CA VAL A 5 7.12 23.49 -2.63
C VAL A 5 8.21 24.10 -1.75
N LYS A 6 7.90 24.41 -0.50
CA LYS A 6 8.87 24.82 0.52
C LYS A 6 9.10 23.66 1.49
N LEU A 7 10.36 23.40 1.83
CA LEU A 7 10.75 22.33 2.75
C LEU A 7 11.14 22.92 4.11
N MET A 8 10.58 22.35 5.18
CA MET A 8 11.00 22.60 6.56
C MET A 8 11.82 21.40 7.03
N SER A 9 13.13 21.59 7.20
CA SER A 9 14.05 20.53 7.59
C SER A 9 14.22 20.46 9.10
N LEU A 10 13.90 19.31 9.71
CA LEU A 10 14.09 19.05 11.14
C LEU A 10 15.09 17.91 11.33
N LYS A 11 16.25 18.23 11.91
CA LYS A 11 17.32 17.26 12.15
C LYS A 11 17.13 16.60 13.51
N PHE A 12 16.81 15.31 13.50
CA PHE A 12 16.88 14.47 14.71
C PHE A 12 17.73 13.20 14.54
N LEU A 13 18.14 12.90 13.29
CA LEU A 13 19.07 11.84 12.93
C LEU A 13 20.46 12.44 12.64
N GLY A 14 21.53 11.75 13.08
CA GLY A 14 22.90 12.24 12.89
C GLY A 14 23.98 11.21 13.18
N GLY A 15 25.23 11.70 13.17
CA GLY A 15 26.42 10.85 13.26
C GLY A 15 26.67 10.03 11.99
N SER A 16 27.74 9.24 12.00
CA SER A 16 28.13 8.37 10.88
C SER A 16 27.10 7.28 10.57
N ASN A 17 26.27 6.92 11.55
CA ASN A 17 25.28 5.85 11.43
C ASN A 17 23.84 6.37 11.24
N GLY A 18 23.63 7.70 11.11
CA GLY A 18 22.30 8.27 10.89
C GLY A 18 21.28 7.96 11.99
N LYS A 19 21.71 7.84 13.25
CA LYS A 19 20.84 7.45 14.38
C LYS A 19 20.18 8.65 15.06
N GLY A 20 19.07 8.39 15.74
CA GLY A 20 18.38 9.34 16.62
C GLY A 20 17.54 8.62 17.67
N SER A 21 16.70 9.37 18.38
CA SER A 21 15.81 8.82 19.42
C SER A 21 14.35 9.10 19.11
N THR A 22 13.46 8.21 19.56
CA THR A 22 12.00 8.41 19.52
C THR A 22 11.60 9.71 20.21
N SER A 23 12.27 10.09 21.31
CA SER A 23 12.03 11.35 22.01
C SER A 23 12.31 12.58 21.15
N ASN A 24 13.34 12.54 20.31
CA ASN A 24 13.63 13.64 19.38
C ASN A 24 12.70 13.62 18.16
N ALA A 25 12.23 12.45 17.71
CA ALA A 25 11.19 12.35 16.70
C ALA A 25 9.87 13.00 17.19
N VAL A 26 9.45 12.71 18.43
CA VAL A 26 8.28 13.36 19.08
C VAL A 26 8.45 14.88 19.13
N LYS A 27 9.62 15.37 19.54
CA LYS A 27 9.91 16.83 19.56
C LYS A 27 9.83 17.44 18.17
N ALA A 28 10.34 16.76 17.14
CA ALA A 28 10.28 17.23 15.77
C ALA A 28 8.83 17.32 15.26
N VAL A 29 8.00 16.29 15.49
CA VAL A 29 6.58 16.31 15.11
C VAL A 29 5.84 17.46 15.80
N ARG A 30 6.02 17.63 17.12
CA ARG A 30 5.39 18.72 17.87
C ARG A 30 5.90 20.11 17.47
N TYR A 31 7.15 20.23 17.04
CA TYR A 31 7.65 21.47 16.46
C TYR A 31 6.90 21.83 15.16
N VAL A 32 6.67 20.87 14.27
CA VAL A 32 5.86 21.11 13.05
C VAL A 32 4.46 21.62 13.41
N ILE A 33 3.82 21.02 14.41
CA ILE A 33 2.49 21.44 14.89
C ILE A 33 2.53 22.88 15.44
N ASP A 34 3.53 23.21 16.27
CA ASP A 34 3.73 24.57 16.79
C ASP A 34 3.91 25.59 15.65
N GLN A 35 4.74 25.27 14.64
CA GLN A 35 4.93 26.15 13.49
C GLN A 35 3.63 26.35 12.69
N LYS A 36 2.83 25.29 12.54
CA LYS A 36 1.52 25.39 11.90
C LYS A 36 0.58 26.32 12.67
N ASN A 37 0.52 26.16 14.00
CA ASN A 37 -0.31 26.99 14.87
C ASN A 37 0.12 28.47 14.84
N ARG A 38 1.39 28.75 14.56
CA ARG A 38 1.93 30.10 14.34
C ARG A 38 1.68 30.66 12.93
N GLY A 39 0.94 29.94 12.08
CA GLY A 39 0.56 30.38 10.73
C GLY A 39 1.46 29.86 9.61
N THR A 40 2.45 29.00 9.88
CA THR A 40 3.21 28.36 8.82
C THR A 40 2.32 27.35 8.08
N ASN A 41 2.23 27.44 6.76
CA ASN A 41 1.47 26.48 5.96
C ASN A 41 2.24 25.14 5.80
N VAL A 42 2.39 24.39 6.88
CA VAL A 42 2.90 23.03 6.87
C VAL A 42 1.75 22.04 6.98
N ARG A 43 1.66 21.15 5.99
CA ARG A 43 0.52 20.23 5.79
C ARG A 43 0.91 18.79 5.59
N VAL A 44 2.20 18.51 5.36
CA VAL A 44 2.72 17.16 5.11
C VAL A 44 4.04 17.01 5.87
N ILE A 45 4.17 15.92 6.61
CA ILE A 45 5.44 15.46 7.18
C ILE A 45 5.88 14.24 6.37
N ASN A 46 7.13 14.23 5.92
CA ASN A 46 7.78 13.04 5.40
C ASN A 46 8.71 12.43 6.47
N ALA A 47 8.46 11.19 6.83
CA ALA A 47 9.20 10.39 7.80
C ALA A 47 9.87 9.20 7.12
N SER A 48 11.01 9.44 6.47
CA SER A 48 11.87 8.40 5.89
C SER A 48 12.76 7.75 6.95
N TRP A 49 12.13 7.23 8.01
CA TRP A 49 12.78 6.56 9.14
C TRP A 49 11.79 5.60 9.78
N GLY A 50 12.31 4.58 10.46
CA GLY A 50 11.55 3.57 11.17
C GLY A 50 12.39 2.90 12.25
N GLY A 51 11.83 1.90 12.89
CA GLY A 51 12.48 1.09 13.91
C GLY A 51 12.21 1.51 15.36
N GLY A 52 12.64 0.63 16.27
CA GLY A 52 12.21 0.64 17.66
C GLY A 52 10.87 -0.10 17.84
N GLY A 53 10.34 -0.10 19.06
CA GLY A 53 9.03 -0.69 19.36
C GLY A 53 7.90 0.33 19.36
N LEU A 54 6.69 -0.15 19.66
CA LEU A 54 5.53 0.70 19.90
C LEU A 54 5.83 1.80 20.92
N SER A 55 5.60 3.05 20.53
CA SER A 55 5.70 4.22 21.41
C SER A 55 4.40 4.99 21.39
N LEU A 56 3.68 5.00 22.51
CA LEU A 56 2.43 5.75 22.64
C LEU A 56 2.66 7.26 22.51
N SER A 57 3.78 7.77 23.02
CA SER A 57 4.11 9.20 22.88
C SER A 57 4.37 9.61 21.43
N LEU A 58 4.96 8.72 20.62
CA LEU A 58 5.09 8.96 19.19
C LEU A 58 3.74 8.87 18.48
N ARG A 59 2.94 7.85 18.79
CA ARG A 59 1.59 7.71 18.24
C ARG A 59 0.74 8.96 18.49
N ASP A 60 0.73 9.43 19.74
CA ASP A 60 -0.09 10.56 20.15
C ASP A 60 0.39 11.85 19.49
N ALA A 61 1.71 12.07 19.34
CA ALA A 61 2.23 13.20 18.56
C ALA A 61 1.81 13.17 17.08
N ILE A 62 1.77 11.98 16.46
CA ILE A 62 1.31 11.82 15.07
C ILE A 62 -0.21 12.05 14.97
N ALA A 63 -0.99 11.61 15.96
CA ALA A 63 -2.42 11.88 16.05
C ALA A 63 -2.71 13.37 16.24
N GLU A 64 -1.96 14.06 17.11
CA GLU A 64 -1.98 15.52 17.28
C GLU A 64 -1.72 16.23 15.93
N ALA A 65 -0.74 15.76 15.15
CA ALA A 65 -0.47 16.30 13.81
C ALA A 65 -1.67 16.10 12.86
N GLY A 66 -2.34 14.94 12.91
CA GLY A 66 -3.55 14.65 12.16
C GLY A 66 -4.70 15.60 12.51
N ALA A 67 -4.92 15.85 13.80
CA ALA A 67 -5.90 16.82 14.30
C ALA A 67 -5.59 18.26 13.83
N ALA A 68 -4.30 18.59 13.69
CA ALA A 68 -3.84 19.83 13.07
C ALA A 68 -3.92 19.82 11.52
N GLY A 69 -4.52 18.80 10.90
CA GLY A 69 -4.67 18.72 9.44
C GLY A 69 -3.35 18.50 8.69
N ILE A 70 -2.40 17.81 9.33
CA ILE A 70 -1.10 17.42 8.75
C ILE A 70 -1.14 15.94 8.36
N VAL A 71 -0.85 15.66 7.08
CA VAL A 71 -0.64 14.30 6.56
C VAL A 71 0.74 13.83 7.01
N PHE A 72 0.82 12.61 7.55
CA PHE A 72 2.07 12.00 7.98
C PHE A 72 2.43 10.84 7.05
N VAL A 73 3.40 11.05 6.17
CA VAL A 73 3.84 10.03 5.21
C VAL A 73 5.11 9.36 5.74
N CYS A 74 5.14 8.04 5.79
CA CYS A 74 6.27 7.29 6.35
C CYS A 74 6.69 6.10 5.47
N ALA A 75 7.96 5.73 5.59
CA ALA A 75 8.52 4.54 4.97
C ALA A 75 7.99 3.27 5.65
N ALA A 76 7.70 2.21 4.89
CA ALA A 76 7.17 0.97 5.44
C ALA A 76 8.19 0.08 6.18
N GLY A 77 9.49 0.26 5.94
CA GLY A 77 10.56 -0.64 6.42
C GLY A 77 11.37 -1.25 5.26
N ASN A 78 12.53 -1.84 5.54
CA ASN A 78 13.47 -2.38 4.53
C ASN A 78 13.98 -3.80 4.84
N GLU A 79 13.20 -4.59 5.57
CA GLU A 79 13.53 -5.93 6.05
C GLU A 79 12.94 -7.04 5.16
N GLY A 80 12.06 -6.71 4.22
CA GLY A 80 11.33 -7.68 3.39
C GLY A 80 10.21 -8.39 4.15
N GLU A 81 9.75 -7.81 5.27
CA GLU A 81 8.82 -8.44 6.21
C GLU A 81 7.37 -7.97 6.02
N ASP A 82 6.43 -8.76 6.55
CA ASP A 82 5.00 -8.41 6.62
C ASP A 82 4.70 -7.66 7.92
N ASN A 83 4.39 -6.37 7.81
CA ASN A 83 4.05 -5.48 8.92
C ASN A 83 2.71 -5.85 9.60
N ASP A 84 1.87 -6.68 8.98
CA ASP A 84 0.67 -7.24 9.62
C ASP A 84 1.04 -8.36 10.61
N GLU A 85 2.19 -9.03 10.43
CA GLU A 85 2.73 -10.04 11.34
C GLU A 85 3.76 -9.47 12.31
N THR A 86 4.68 -8.64 11.81
CA THR A 86 5.78 -8.01 12.57
C THR A 86 5.73 -6.49 12.39
N PRO A 87 5.02 -5.76 13.27
CA PRO A 87 4.79 -4.33 13.09
C PRO A 87 6.07 -3.49 13.09
N ASP A 88 6.23 -2.64 12.08
CA ASP A 88 7.25 -1.57 12.05
C ASP A 88 6.62 -0.22 12.41
N TYR A 89 7.32 0.61 13.18
CA TYR A 89 6.84 1.93 13.58
C TYR A 89 7.73 3.05 13.03
N PRO A 90 7.12 4.12 12.46
CA PRO A 90 5.72 4.52 12.61
C PRO A 90 4.75 3.93 11.57
N ALA A 91 5.21 3.11 10.62
CA ALA A 91 4.42 2.57 9.51
C ALA A 91 3.08 1.96 9.95
N SER A 92 3.09 1.06 10.93
CA SER A 92 1.91 0.34 11.42
C SER A 92 0.93 1.23 12.19
N PHE A 93 1.26 2.50 12.48
CA PHE A 93 0.24 3.44 12.98
C PHE A 93 -0.84 3.77 11.93
N ALA A 94 -0.59 3.50 10.63
CA ALA A 94 -1.60 3.63 9.57
C ALA A 94 -2.86 2.78 9.80
N LEU A 95 -2.79 1.73 10.62
CA LEU A 95 -3.92 0.92 11.05
C LEU A 95 -4.91 1.68 11.95
N SER A 96 -4.41 2.67 12.71
CA SER A 96 -5.20 3.35 13.75
C SER A 96 -5.32 4.86 13.53
N LEU A 97 -4.45 5.46 12.71
CA LEU A 97 -4.41 6.89 12.45
C LEU A 97 -4.73 7.19 10.98
N ASN A 98 -5.84 7.87 10.74
CA ASN A 98 -6.32 8.20 9.39
C ASN A 98 -5.56 9.37 8.72
N ASN A 99 -4.55 9.94 9.35
CA ASN A 99 -3.64 10.91 8.71
C ASN A 99 -2.32 10.28 8.26
N VAL A 100 -2.09 8.98 8.54
CA VAL A 100 -0.85 8.29 8.22
C VAL A 100 -0.94 7.58 6.88
N ILE A 101 0.08 7.77 6.04
CA ILE A 101 0.29 7.04 4.79
C ILE A 101 1.62 6.30 4.88
N SER A 102 1.57 4.98 5.02
CA SER A 102 2.76 4.11 4.99
C SER A 102 3.05 3.66 3.56
N VAL A 103 4.32 3.71 3.15
CA VAL A 103 4.72 3.58 1.75
C VAL A 103 5.72 2.45 1.53
N ALA A 104 5.30 1.43 0.77
CA ALA A 104 6.17 0.36 0.26
C ALA A 104 7.00 0.83 -0.95
N SER A 105 8.09 0.12 -1.22
CA SER A 105 9.01 0.37 -2.33
C SER A 105 8.76 -0.59 -3.48
N ILE A 106 8.67 -0.04 -4.69
CA ILE A 106 8.68 -0.79 -5.95
C ILE A 106 9.88 -0.42 -6.82
N ASN A 107 10.23 -1.32 -7.73
CA ASN A 107 11.26 -1.11 -8.75
C ASN A 107 10.69 -0.65 -10.09
N ALA A 108 11.56 -0.40 -11.07
CA ALA A 108 11.17 0.10 -12.39
C ALA A 108 10.28 -0.87 -13.20
N GLY A 109 10.22 -2.15 -12.82
CA GLY A 109 9.31 -3.14 -13.41
C GLY A 109 7.97 -3.25 -12.67
N ASP A 110 7.64 -2.30 -11.79
CA ASP A 110 6.43 -2.30 -10.95
C ASP A 110 6.33 -3.52 -10.01
N ASN A 111 7.44 -4.20 -9.73
CA ASN A 111 7.50 -5.25 -8.71
C ASN A 111 7.84 -4.65 -7.34
N VAL A 112 7.32 -5.25 -6.27
CA VAL A 112 7.76 -4.96 -4.90
C VAL A 112 9.27 -5.16 -4.84
N SER A 113 9.99 -4.18 -4.28
CA SER A 113 11.44 -4.32 -4.10
C SER A 113 11.71 -5.41 -3.07
N ASP A 114 12.69 -6.29 -3.29
CA ASP A 114 12.93 -7.46 -2.42
C ASP A 114 13.14 -7.09 -0.94
N PHE A 115 13.67 -5.90 -0.67
CA PHE A 115 13.86 -5.36 0.68
C PHE A 115 12.61 -4.71 1.27
N SER A 116 11.58 -4.38 0.49
CA SER A 116 10.46 -3.59 1.00
C SER A 116 9.64 -4.37 1.99
N ASN A 117 9.40 -3.81 3.17
CA ASN A 117 8.29 -4.30 3.97
C ASN A 117 6.97 -4.03 3.25
N PHE A 118 5.99 -4.87 3.56
CA PHE A 118 4.64 -4.83 3.03
C PHE A 118 3.65 -5.09 4.17
N GLY A 119 2.37 -4.97 3.92
CA GLY A 119 1.33 -5.23 4.90
C GLY A 119 -0.02 -4.93 4.29
N HIS A 120 -0.86 -5.95 4.16
CA HIS A 120 -2.14 -5.83 3.48
C HIS A 120 -3.05 -4.80 4.16
N ALA A 121 -3.05 -4.79 5.49
CA ALA A 121 -3.80 -3.83 6.29
C ALA A 121 -2.94 -2.63 6.74
N SER A 122 -1.66 -2.85 7.02
CA SER A 122 -0.79 -1.85 7.68
C SER A 122 0.00 -0.93 6.74
N VAL A 123 0.17 -1.28 5.46
CA VAL A 123 0.91 -0.45 4.49
C VAL A 123 -0.04 0.14 3.47
N SER A 124 -0.06 1.46 3.30
CA SER A 124 -1.12 2.16 2.59
C SER A 124 -1.03 2.05 1.07
N VAL A 125 0.15 2.28 0.49
CA VAL A 125 0.37 2.37 -0.97
C VAL A 125 1.83 2.06 -1.28
N ALA A 126 2.17 1.85 -2.56
CA ALA A 126 3.57 1.77 -2.98
C ALA A 126 4.01 2.98 -3.83
N ALA A 127 5.31 3.23 -3.88
CA ALA A 127 5.92 4.20 -4.78
C ALA A 127 7.35 3.79 -5.17
N PRO A 128 7.92 4.34 -6.25
CA PRO A 128 9.29 4.04 -6.66
C PRO A 128 10.28 4.25 -5.52
N GLY A 129 11.06 3.21 -5.20
CA GLY A 129 12.07 3.24 -4.14
C GLY A 129 13.37 2.51 -4.47
N SER A 130 13.44 1.78 -5.58
CA SER A 130 14.69 1.18 -6.09
C SER A 130 15.32 2.04 -7.18
N GLY A 131 16.61 2.32 -7.05
CA GLY A 131 17.41 3.05 -8.05
C GLY A 131 17.04 4.53 -8.18
N ILE A 132 16.58 5.16 -7.10
CA ILE A 132 16.09 6.54 -7.14
C ILE A 132 17.26 7.51 -7.07
N ILE A 133 17.46 8.28 -8.13
CA ILE A 133 18.45 9.37 -8.18
C ILE A 133 17.88 10.61 -7.49
N SER A 134 18.62 11.15 -6.53
CA SER A 134 18.26 12.40 -5.86
C SER A 134 19.50 13.19 -5.43
N THR A 135 19.28 14.39 -4.92
CA THR A 135 20.33 15.29 -4.42
C THR A 135 20.99 14.73 -3.17
N ILE A 136 22.31 14.82 -3.12
CA ILE A 136 23.13 14.59 -1.92
C ILE A 136 23.94 15.87 -1.61
N PRO A 137 24.58 15.99 -0.43
CA PRO A 137 25.40 17.15 -0.10
C PRO A 137 26.49 17.42 -1.14
N ASN A 138 27.00 18.66 -1.14
CA ASN A 138 28.10 19.11 -2.01
C ASN A 138 27.74 19.14 -3.51
N ASN A 139 26.53 19.61 -3.84
CA ASN A 139 26.06 19.83 -5.22
C ASN A 139 26.16 18.58 -6.11
N ASN A 140 25.75 17.43 -5.57
CA ASN A 140 25.92 16.15 -6.25
C ASN A 140 24.63 15.32 -6.22
N TYR A 141 24.60 14.26 -7.02
CA TYR A 141 23.47 13.36 -7.16
C TYR A 141 23.93 11.91 -7.01
N ALA A 142 23.11 11.08 -6.39
CA ALA A 142 23.38 9.65 -6.28
C ALA A 142 22.08 8.86 -6.33
N ALA A 143 22.17 7.62 -6.82
CA ALA A 143 21.10 6.65 -6.73
C ALA A 143 21.06 6.04 -5.32
N SER A 144 19.87 5.76 -4.81
CA SER A 144 19.66 5.06 -3.54
C SER A 144 18.46 4.12 -3.62
N ASN A 145 18.45 3.14 -2.72
CA ASN A 145 17.37 2.17 -2.58
C ASN A 145 16.76 2.29 -1.18
N GLY A 146 15.43 2.17 -1.08
CA GLY A 146 14.73 2.07 0.20
C GLY A 146 13.31 2.60 0.14
N THR A 147 12.46 2.15 1.06
CA THR A 147 11.16 2.78 1.33
C THR A 147 11.31 4.24 1.77
N SER A 148 12.49 4.61 2.29
CA SER A 148 12.93 5.99 2.51
C SER A 148 12.91 6.87 1.26
N MET A 149 13.05 6.28 0.06
CA MET A 149 12.95 6.97 -1.24
C MET A 149 11.51 6.96 -1.77
N SER A 150 10.69 5.99 -1.38
CA SER A 150 9.28 5.89 -1.76
C SER A 150 8.40 6.89 -1.01
N SER A 151 8.58 7.00 0.31
CA SER A 151 7.86 7.96 1.18
C SER A 151 7.86 9.41 0.63
N PRO A 152 9.00 10.02 0.22
CA PRO A 152 9.01 11.39 -0.27
C PRO A 152 8.32 11.58 -1.63
N HIS A 153 8.19 10.53 -2.45
CA HIS A 153 7.35 10.61 -3.66
C HIS A 153 5.90 10.87 -3.27
N VAL A 154 5.37 10.09 -2.31
CA VAL A 154 3.99 10.20 -1.84
C VAL A 154 3.75 11.48 -1.06
N ALA A 155 4.72 11.92 -0.23
CA ALA A 155 4.66 13.23 0.41
C ALA A 155 4.57 14.38 -0.61
N GLY A 156 5.30 14.26 -1.72
CA GLY A 156 5.20 15.19 -2.84
C GLY A 156 3.83 15.16 -3.55
N ILE A 157 3.21 13.99 -3.69
CA ILE A 157 1.84 13.85 -4.23
C ILE A 157 0.83 14.51 -3.28
N ALA A 158 0.94 14.27 -1.96
CA ALA A 158 0.08 14.90 -0.97
C ALA A 158 0.20 16.44 -1.02
N ALA A 159 1.42 16.97 -1.13
CA ALA A 159 1.65 18.40 -1.30
C ALA A 159 1.03 18.96 -2.59
N LEU A 160 1.12 18.21 -3.71
CA LEU A 160 0.51 18.58 -4.98
C LEU A 160 -1.02 18.64 -4.88
N VAL A 161 -1.65 17.61 -4.29
CA VAL A 161 -3.10 17.57 -4.02
C VAL A 161 -3.52 18.78 -3.18
N LEU A 162 -2.82 19.06 -2.09
CA LEU A 162 -3.11 20.17 -1.19
C LEU A 162 -2.84 21.55 -1.80
N SER A 163 -2.00 21.65 -2.83
CA SER A 163 -1.80 22.88 -3.58
C SER A 163 -2.99 23.22 -4.49
N ASN A 164 -3.73 22.20 -4.95
CA ASN A 164 -4.91 22.33 -5.79
C ASN A 164 -6.20 22.44 -4.95
N GLU A 165 -6.31 21.65 -3.89
CA GLU A 165 -7.48 21.60 -3.00
C GLU A 165 -7.05 21.76 -1.52
N PRO A 166 -6.77 23.00 -1.09
CA PRO A 166 -6.20 23.26 0.25
C PRO A 166 -7.17 22.98 1.40
N SER A 167 -8.48 22.87 1.12
CA SER A 167 -9.53 22.59 2.11
C SER A 167 -9.60 21.13 2.56
N LEU A 168 -8.93 20.21 1.85
CA LEU A 168 -8.95 18.80 2.20
C LEU A 168 -8.32 18.57 3.57
N THR A 169 -8.95 17.71 4.37
CA THR A 169 -8.40 17.24 5.63
C THR A 169 -7.26 16.25 5.37
N ALA A 170 -6.43 15.98 6.39
CA ALA A 170 -5.36 14.99 6.25
C ALA A 170 -5.89 13.59 5.89
N ALA A 171 -7.05 13.21 6.46
CA ALA A 171 -7.73 11.96 6.14
C ALA A 171 -8.22 11.92 4.69
N GLN A 172 -8.84 13.00 4.20
CA GLN A 172 -9.28 13.06 2.80
C GLN A 172 -8.11 12.97 1.81
N VAL A 173 -6.94 13.56 2.13
CA VAL A 173 -5.74 13.44 1.29
C VAL A 173 -5.22 12.00 1.28
N ARG A 174 -5.15 11.35 2.45
CA ARG A 174 -4.79 9.93 2.56
C ARG A 174 -5.71 9.07 1.71
N ASP A 175 -7.01 9.18 1.94
CA ASP A 175 -8.00 8.33 1.29
C ASP A 175 -8.03 8.57 -0.22
N ARG A 176 -7.83 9.83 -0.67
CA ARG A 176 -7.67 10.15 -2.08
C ARG A 176 -6.44 9.47 -2.68
N ILE A 177 -5.26 9.57 -2.05
CA ILE A 177 -4.04 8.93 -2.57
C ILE A 177 -4.20 7.41 -2.67
N ILE A 178 -4.84 6.78 -1.68
CA ILE A 178 -5.08 5.33 -1.67
C ILE A 178 -6.10 4.94 -2.76
N SER A 179 -7.25 5.62 -2.83
CA SER A 179 -8.34 5.30 -3.77
C SER A 179 -7.99 5.58 -5.24
N THR A 180 -7.06 6.50 -5.50
CA THR A 180 -6.61 6.88 -6.85
C THR A 180 -5.30 6.22 -7.27
N ALA A 181 -4.74 5.34 -6.44
CA ALA A 181 -3.53 4.59 -6.75
C ALA A 181 -3.73 3.73 -8.02
N GLU A 182 -2.72 3.70 -8.88
CA GLU A 182 -2.70 2.88 -10.08
C GLU A 182 -2.57 1.40 -9.68
N PRO A 183 -3.54 0.53 -10.01
CA PRO A 183 -3.48 -0.87 -9.66
C PRO A 183 -2.29 -1.59 -10.30
N ILE A 184 -1.62 -2.44 -9.52
CA ILE A 184 -0.51 -3.26 -10.01
C ILE A 184 -0.67 -4.70 -9.50
N PRO A 185 -0.69 -5.71 -10.39
CA PRO A 185 -0.63 -7.14 -10.07
C PRO A 185 0.31 -7.51 -8.92
N ALA A 186 1.58 -7.13 -9.01
CA ALA A 186 2.59 -7.48 -8.00
C ALA A 186 2.36 -6.87 -6.60
N LEU A 187 1.54 -5.82 -6.49
CA LEU A 187 1.18 -5.22 -5.20
C LEU A 187 0.00 -5.90 -4.53
N ALA A 188 -0.43 -7.02 -5.10
CA ALA A 188 -1.61 -7.68 -4.68
C ALA A 188 -1.55 -8.26 -3.27
N SER A 189 -2.48 -7.84 -2.40
CA SER A 189 -2.48 -8.22 -0.98
C SER A 189 -1.18 -7.84 -0.27
N LYS A 190 -0.39 -6.92 -0.83
CA LYS A 190 0.85 -6.40 -0.25
C LYS A 190 0.66 -5.04 0.38
N VAL A 191 -0.28 -4.24 -0.11
CA VAL A 191 -0.61 -2.92 0.46
C VAL A 191 -2.12 -2.68 0.35
N VAL A 192 -2.65 -1.79 1.20
CA VAL A 192 -4.05 -1.36 1.24
C VAL A 192 -4.53 -0.82 -0.09
N ALA A 193 -3.69 -0.21 -0.91
CA ALA A 193 -4.10 0.23 -2.26
C ALA A 193 -3.91 -0.85 -3.33
N SER A 194 -3.19 -1.95 -3.05
CA SER A 194 -2.68 -2.88 -4.08
C SER A 194 -2.22 -2.20 -5.37
N GLY A 195 -1.54 -1.07 -5.21
CA GLY A 195 -1.31 -0.13 -6.29
C GLY A 195 -0.25 0.89 -5.95
N ARG A 196 0.29 1.49 -7.01
CA ARG A 196 1.31 2.56 -6.94
C ARG A 196 0.63 3.91 -6.88
N ALA A 197 1.11 4.77 -5.99
CA ALA A 197 0.64 6.15 -5.92
C ALA A 197 0.83 6.85 -7.28
N ASN A 198 -0.23 7.47 -7.80
CA ASN A 198 -0.24 8.12 -9.10
C ASN A 198 -0.57 9.61 -8.93
N ALA A 199 0.40 10.47 -9.23
CA ALA A 199 0.27 11.92 -9.03
C ALA A 199 -0.87 12.54 -9.85
N TYR A 200 -1.04 12.10 -11.11
CA TYR A 200 -2.09 12.61 -11.98
C TYR A 200 -3.47 12.17 -11.49
N ASN A 201 -3.64 10.88 -11.19
CA ASN A 201 -4.91 10.35 -10.68
C ASN A 201 -5.29 11.03 -9.36
N ALA A 202 -4.34 11.20 -8.43
CA ALA A 202 -4.59 11.87 -7.15
C ALA A 202 -4.94 13.36 -7.32
N LEU A 203 -4.25 14.07 -8.22
CA LEU A 203 -4.53 15.49 -8.49
C LEU A 203 -5.90 15.69 -9.17
N ALA A 204 -6.25 14.82 -10.11
CA ALA A 204 -7.51 14.87 -10.83
C ALA A 204 -8.68 14.18 -10.08
N ASN A 205 -8.43 13.64 -8.88
CA ASN A 205 -9.36 12.81 -8.12
C ASN A 205 -9.98 11.68 -8.97
N ARG A 206 -9.17 11.07 -9.84
CA ARG A 206 -9.59 10.01 -10.76
C ARG A 206 -9.30 8.65 -10.13
N VAL A 207 -10.36 7.90 -9.83
CA VAL A 207 -10.24 6.48 -9.50
C VAL A 207 -9.98 5.72 -10.81
N PRO A 208 -8.84 5.02 -10.94
CA PRO A 208 -8.59 4.20 -12.12
C PRO A 208 -9.65 3.09 -12.23
N PRO A 209 -10.07 2.71 -13.45
CA PRO A 209 -10.99 1.60 -13.62
C PRO A 209 -10.38 0.34 -12.99
N SER A 210 -11.21 -0.44 -12.29
CA SER A 210 -10.79 -1.73 -11.76
C SER A 210 -10.24 -2.57 -12.91
N LEU A 211 -9.04 -3.15 -12.73
CA LEU A 211 -8.48 -4.08 -13.71
C LEU A 211 -9.50 -5.20 -13.95
N GLY A 212 -9.57 -5.71 -15.18
CA GLY A 212 -10.24 -6.99 -15.42
C GLY A 212 -9.66 -8.05 -14.47
N PRO A 213 -10.40 -9.12 -14.15
CA PRO A 213 -9.99 -9.98 -13.06
C PRO A 213 -8.62 -10.60 -13.34
N VAL A 214 -7.70 -10.59 -12.37
CA VAL A 214 -6.36 -11.20 -12.48
C VAL A 214 -6.19 -12.18 -11.34
N ILE A 215 -5.66 -13.37 -11.63
CA ILE A 215 -5.35 -14.37 -10.60
C ILE A 215 -3.87 -14.24 -10.24
N GLU A 216 -3.58 -13.98 -8.97
CA GLU A 216 -2.21 -13.89 -8.45
C GLU A 216 -1.80 -15.20 -7.79
N ARG A 217 -2.69 -15.77 -6.97
CA ARG A 217 -2.40 -16.98 -6.23
C ARG A 217 -3.62 -17.88 -6.17
N VAL A 218 -3.37 -19.16 -6.33
CA VAL A 218 -4.35 -20.22 -6.12
C VAL A 218 -3.83 -21.16 -5.05
N THR A 219 -4.60 -21.31 -3.98
CA THR A 219 -4.33 -22.29 -2.92
C THR A 219 -5.39 -23.38 -2.96
N ILE A 220 -4.97 -24.62 -3.14
CA ILE A 220 -5.86 -25.79 -3.19
C ILE A 220 -5.59 -26.66 -1.96
N SER A 221 -6.58 -26.77 -1.08
CA SER A 221 -6.55 -27.68 0.08
C SER A 221 -7.44 -28.90 -0.16
N LYS A 222 -7.48 -29.84 0.80
CA LYS A 222 -8.34 -31.04 0.72
C LYS A 222 -9.83 -30.74 0.52
N LYS A 223 -10.33 -29.56 0.90
CA LYS A 223 -11.77 -29.21 0.86
C LYS A 223 -12.07 -27.85 0.23
N LYS A 224 -11.07 -26.97 0.14
CA LYS A 224 -11.24 -25.56 -0.19
C LYS A 224 -10.33 -25.15 -1.34
N LEU A 225 -10.83 -24.28 -2.19
CA LEU A 225 -10.12 -23.54 -3.21
C LEU A 225 -10.13 -22.07 -2.80
N THR A 226 -8.97 -21.46 -2.68
CA THR A 226 -8.83 -20.03 -2.38
C THR A 226 -8.11 -19.36 -3.55
N ILE A 227 -8.69 -18.29 -4.06
CA ILE A 227 -8.10 -17.49 -5.14
C ILE A 227 -7.92 -16.07 -4.62
N ASP A 228 -6.68 -15.61 -4.66
CA ASP A 228 -6.30 -14.24 -4.41
C ASP A 228 -5.99 -13.57 -5.73
N GLY A 229 -6.44 -12.34 -5.90
CA GLY A 229 -6.18 -11.60 -7.11
C GLY A 229 -6.94 -10.29 -7.18
N LEU A 230 -6.86 -9.67 -8.37
CA LEU A 230 -7.43 -8.36 -8.61
C LEU A 230 -8.77 -8.43 -9.32
N GLY A 231 -9.60 -7.40 -9.13
CA GLY A 231 -10.77 -7.15 -9.95
C GLY A 231 -11.92 -8.14 -9.75
N PHE A 232 -11.98 -8.86 -8.61
CA PHE A 232 -13.15 -9.67 -8.31
C PHE A 232 -14.26 -8.79 -7.72
N MET A 233 -15.49 -9.10 -8.05
CA MET A 233 -16.69 -8.35 -7.71
C MET A 233 -17.50 -9.17 -6.70
N SER A 234 -17.80 -8.57 -5.54
CA SER A 234 -18.62 -9.22 -4.52
C SER A 234 -19.97 -9.64 -5.09
N GLY A 235 -20.35 -10.90 -4.83
CA GLY A 235 -21.59 -11.51 -5.33
C GLY A 235 -21.66 -11.75 -6.85
N SER A 236 -20.66 -11.36 -7.63
CA SER A 236 -20.67 -11.50 -9.09
C SER A 236 -19.55 -12.40 -9.62
N SER A 237 -18.33 -12.32 -9.08
CA SER A 237 -17.22 -13.11 -9.62
C SER A 237 -17.41 -14.61 -9.45
N VAL A 238 -17.17 -15.33 -10.55
CA VAL A 238 -17.26 -16.79 -10.63
C VAL A 238 -15.86 -17.35 -10.79
N ILE A 239 -15.50 -18.28 -9.91
CA ILE A 239 -14.33 -19.13 -10.12
C ILE A 239 -14.71 -20.18 -11.16
N GLU A 240 -13.93 -20.32 -12.22
CA GLU A 240 -14.08 -21.41 -13.18
C GLU A 240 -12.85 -22.30 -13.20
N VAL A 241 -13.08 -23.62 -13.21
CA VAL A 241 -12.02 -24.63 -13.35
C VAL A 241 -12.25 -25.38 -14.66
N ASN A 242 -11.28 -25.26 -15.57
CA ASN A 242 -11.38 -25.73 -16.97
C ASN A 242 -12.66 -25.24 -17.67
N GLY A 243 -13.07 -23.99 -17.41
CA GLY A 243 -14.27 -23.37 -17.98
C GLY A 243 -15.58 -23.77 -17.30
N VAL A 244 -15.53 -24.57 -16.22
CA VAL A 244 -16.72 -24.97 -15.45
C VAL A 244 -16.79 -24.16 -14.15
N PRO A 245 -17.90 -23.45 -13.87
CA PRO A 245 -18.09 -22.73 -12.61
C PRO A 245 -17.93 -23.62 -11.37
N ALA A 246 -17.17 -23.14 -10.39
CA ALA A 246 -17.07 -23.74 -9.07
C ALA A 246 -18.33 -23.40 -8.25
N VAL A 247 -18.69 -24.30 -7.34
CA VAL A 247 -19.85 -24.15 -6.45
C VAL A 247 -19.48 -23.45 -5.16
N ASN A 248 -20.47 -22.83 -4.49
CA ASN A 248 -20.33 -22.24 -3.16
C ASN A 248 -19.16 -21.24 -3.07
N VAL A 249 -19.03 -20.39 -4.09
CA VAL A 249 -18.05 -19.31 -4.09
C VAL A 249 -18.53 -18.23 -3.12
N SER A 250 -17.77 -17.98 -2.07
CA SER A 250 -17.94 -16.84 -1.19
C SER A 250 -16.85 -15.80 -1.47
N TYR A 251 -17.28 -14.56 -1.45
CA TYR A 251 -16.38 -13.41 -1.47
C TYR A 251 -15.96 -13.11 -0.04
N ASP A 252 -14.66 -12.91 0.16
CA ASP A 252 -14.07 -12.56 1.43
C ASP A 252 -13.63 -11.10 1.39
N ASP A 253 -14.48 -10.24 1.94
CA ASP A 253 -14.33 -8.79 2.02
C ASP A 253 -13.44 -8.35 3.19
N SER A 254 -13.02 -9.26 4.07
CA SER A 254 -11.97 -8.97 5.05
C SER A 254 -10.62 -8.64 4.38
N PHE A 255 -10.51 -8.91 3.06
CA PHE A 255 -9.39 -8.52 2.20
C PHE A 255 -9.70 -7.36 1.24
N ALA A 256 -10.90 -6.76 1.32
CA ALA A 256 -11.31 -5.70 0.41
C ALA A 256 -10.52 -4.41 0.67
N ILE A 257 -9.89 -3.90 -0.38
CA ILE A 257 -9.09 -2.68 -0.34
C ILE A 257 -9.87 -1.43 -0.73
N ALA A 258 -9.40 -0.27 -0.27
CA ALA A 258 -10.06 1.04 -0.43
C ALA A 258 -10.21 1.55 -1.88
N ASN A 259 -9.50 0.95 -2.85
CA ASN A 259 -9.68 1.23 -4.29
C ASN A 259 -10.35 0.06 -5.06
N GLY A 260 -10.95 -0.90 -4.34
CA GLY A 260 -11.76 -1.97 -4.92
C GLY A 260 -11.00 -3.00 -5.73
N THR A 261 -9.66 -3.05 -5.61
CA THR A 261 -8.86 -3.80 -6.57
C THR A 261 -8.46 -5.20 -6.12
N ILE A 262 -8.51 -5.59 -4.85
CA ILE A 262 -8.17 -6.96 -4.39
C ILE A 262 -9.15 -7.52 -3.40
N THR A 263 -9.37 -8.80 -3.62
CA THR A 263 -10.54 -9.52 -3.17
C THR A 263 -10.15 -10.99 -3.16
N ARG A 264 -10.53 -11.72 -2.11
CA ARG A 264 -10.33 -13.16 -2.07
C ARG A 264 -11.65 -13.84 -2.42
N LEU A 265 -11.61 -14.82 -3.31
CA LEU A 265 -12.70 -15.76 -3.52
C LEU A 265 -12.36 -17.08 -2.85
N ARG A 266 -13.29 -17.61 -2.07
CA ARG A 266 -13.18 -18.92 -1.44
C ARG A 266 -14.27 -19.80 -2.01
N SER A 267 -13.97 -21.05 -2.30
CA SER A 267 -14.96 -22.06 -2.65
C SER A 267 -14.71 -23.30 -1.80
N GLU A 268 -15.75 -23.83 -1.18
CA GLU A 268 -15.68 -25.03 -0.34
C GLU A 268 -16.49 -26.18 -0.95
N PRO A 269 -16.10 -26.72 -2.11
CA PRO A 269 -16.89 -27.73 -2.82
C PRO A 269 -16.77 -29.12 -2.15
N GLY A 270 -15.90 -29.26 -1.14
CA GLY A 270 -15.71 -30.48 -0.38
C GLY A 270 -14.73 -31.47 -1.02
N LYS A 271 -14.35 -32.49 -0.23
CA LYS A 271 -13.23 -33.39 -0.54
C LYS A 271 -13.39 -34.18 -1.84
N LYS A 272 -14.60 -34.67 -2.12
CA LYS A 272 -14.87 -35.47 -3.33
C LYS A 272 -14.71 -34.62 -4.59
N VAL A 273 -15.26 -33.40 -4.58
CA VAL A 273 -15.19 -32.49 -5.73
C VAL A 273 -13.75 -32.04 -5.96
N ILE A 274 -13.02 -31.64 -4.92
CA ILE A 274 -11.60 -31.25 -5.05
C ILE A 274 -10.78 -32.39 -5.67
N LYS A 275 -10.93 -33.64 -5.20
CA LYS A 275 -10.15 -34.77 -5.76
C LYS A 275 -10.41 -35.00 -7.24
N ARG A 276 -11.65 -34.80 -7.68
CA ARG A 276 -12.07 -34.98 -9.07
C ARG A 276 -11.59 -33.84 -9.97
N VAL A 277 -11.74 -32.61 -9.48
CA VAL A 277 -11.44 -31.38 -10.24
C VAL A 277 -9.94 -31.07 -10.23
N PHE A 278 -9.23 -31.44 -9.16
CA PHE A 278 -7.80 -31.24 -8.98
C PHE A 278 -7.11 -32.58 -8.65
N PRO A 279 -6.85 -33.44 -9.65
CA PRO A 279 -6.03 -34.64 -9.46
C PRO A 279 -4.63 -34.27 -8.95
N VAL A 280 -4.01 -35.17 -8.18
CA VAL A 280 -2.68 -34.89 -7.59
C VAL A 280 -1.65 -34.77 -8.72
N GLY A 281 -0.85 -33.70 -8.71
CA GLY A 281 0.21 -33.46 -9.70
C GLY A 281 -0.27 -33.08 -11.10
N VAL A 282 -1.57 -32.89 -11.31
CA VAL A 282 -2.13 -32.48 -12.61
C VAL A 282 -2.49 -31.01 -12.58
N PHE A 283 -1.93 -30.24 -13.51
CA PHE A 283 -2.29 -28.84 -13.70
C PHE A 283 -3.66 -28.71 -14.33
N VAL A 284 -4.49 -27.85 -13.75
CA VAL A 284 -5.79 -27.45 -14.31
C VAL A 284 -5.83 -25.96 -14.52
N GLY A 285 -6.57 -25.53 -15.54
CA GLY A 285 -6.77 -24.12 -15.84
C GLY A 285 -7.81 -23.52 -14.91
N ILE A 286 -7.51 -22.37 -14.33
CA ILE A 286 -8.42 -21.60 -13.52
C ILE A 286 -8.57 -20.22 -14.15
N THR A 287 -9.80 -19.74 -14.22
CA THR A 287 -10.10 -18.35 -14.59
C THR A 287 -11.12 -17.76 -13.63
N ILE A 288 -11.10 -16.43 -13.47
CA ILE A 288 -12.18 -15.69 -12.84
C ILE A 288 -12.99 -15.00 -13.92
N PHE A 289 -14.31 -15.18 -13.88
CA PHE A 289 -15.25 -14.52 -14.77
C PHE A 289 -16.13 -13.53 -13.99
N ASN A 290 -16.26 -12.31 -14.51
CA ASN A 290 -17.15 -11.29 -13.99
C ASN A 290 -18.37 -11.17 -14.90
N PRO A 291 -19.53 -11.79 -14.57
CA PRO A 291 -20.72 -11.75 -15.43
C PRO A 291 -21.26 -10.33 -15.61
N THR A 292 -21.06 -9.45 -14.62
CA THR A 292 -21.47 -8.05 -14.68
C THR A 292 -20.69 -7.23 -15.72
N THR A 293 -19.40 -7.51 -15.91
CA THR A 293 -18.54 -6.76 -16.85
C THR A 293 -18.23 -7.54 -18.12
N GLY A 294 -18.54 -8.85 -18.17
CA GLY A 294 -18.16 -9.75 -19.25
C GLY A 294 -16.66 -10.10 -19.29
N GLN A 295 -15.85 -9.59 -18.36
CA GLN A 295 -14.41 -9.79 -18.36
C GLN A 295 -14.00 -11.12 -17.74
N ARG A 296 -12.88 -11.66 -18.21
CA ARG A 296 -12.32 -12.94 -17.78
C ARG A 296 -10.83 -12.80 -17.56
N SER A 297 -10.33 -13.43 -16.50
CA SER A 297 -8.90 -13.44 -16.22
C SER A 297 -8.13 -14.25 -17.26
N ALA A 298 -6.83 -13.97 -17.38
CA ALA A 298 -5.93 -14.93 -18.00
C ALA A 298 -6.02 -16.29 -17.28
N ARG A 299 -5.77 -17.37 -18.02
CA ARG A 299 -5.76 -18.72 -17.46
C ARG A 299 -4.57 -18.89 -16.52
N PHE A 300 -4.85 -19.20 -15.26
CA PHE A 300 -3.86 -19.58 -14.27
C PHE A 300 -3.80 -21.10 -14.15
N ASN A 301 -2.61 -21.70 -14.31
CA ASN A 301 -2.46 -23.15 -14.16
C ASN A 301 -2.07 -23.48 -12.71
N ALA A 302 -2.90 -24.26 -12.02
CA ALA A 302 -2.63 -24.71 -10.67
C ALA A 302 -2.78 -26.22 -10.55
N ALA A 303 -1.99 -26.82 -9.67
CA ALA A 303 -2.07 -28.24 -9.35
C ALA A 303 -2.19 -28.42 -7.83
N ARG A 304 -2.87 -29.49 -7.42
CA ARG A 304 -2.88 -29.92 -6.03
C ARG A 304 -1.74 -30.91 -5.83
N PHE A 305 -0.85 -30.63 -4.88
CA PHE A 305 0.17 -31.56 -4.42
C PHE A 305 -0.25 -32.18 -3.08
#